data_AF-A0A925AFV3-F1
#
_entry.id   AF-A0A925AFV3-F1
#
_cell.length_a   1.000
_cell.length_b   1.000
_cell.length_c   1.000
_cell.angle_alpha   90.00
_cell.angle_beta   90.00
_cell.angle_gamma   90.00
#
_symmetry.space_group_name_H-M   'P 1'
#
loop_
_entity.id
_entity.type
_entity.pdbx_description
1 polymer ?
#
loop_
_entity_poly.entity_id
_entity_poly.type
_entity_poly.pdbx_seq_one_letter_code
_entity_poly.pdbx_strand_id
1 'polypeptide(L)'
;MRTLTRKLSSNRQFFCLIVVIKVLLTQGSASAQRSFGVVFDENIYKSVPLIEPASGIKGNDFPERLSLRPFCPAAGFQELTSACTAFAAGYGAMSITAAVKNKVTDSASLASLRFSAAFVYNQVKKKAGDCQEGIAVEDALEFLKTHGNCRYDQFDTSHNCSLLPDPGLMDSASRNQILDYAAILPFGANRSQKITLLMHYLQDSIPVIVVFKVYKHFVDPVPGEFVWSRLPDEKEVALHCLLVTGYDKNLNTFEVMSSWGSDWGNQGFYQVNWSDMGDATLAAYIIVPKMEALIGMGIPRHGANAATAPTLGTFTLEGETELIRVMEDGTPEVLYRDPATGFYKPKVGAFQVGTLYQLHQSGTGSGKYYYVFSCDAAGKIQMHYPKPFFSALSPGKKAVIAMPSSQSALRLSLPGDDLVCLLYSQREIKDIQVRLRTMNGVMPANFTQKLQEAFGDLLLRKDQQLSIDYATKEMRVKANLLAGAGTVMPVVLWLQAE
;
A
#
# COMPACT_ATOMS: atom_id res chain seq x y z
N MET A 1 61.97 -24.11 78.94
CA MET A 1 61.49 -24.80 77.73
C MET A 1 60.54 -23.89 76.97
N ARG A 2 60.63 -23.85 75.63
CA ARG A 2 59.62 -23.32 74.67
C ARG A 2 59.25 -21.82 74.82
N THR A 3 59.96 -20.94 74.07
CA THR A 3 59.60 -20.36 72.74
C THR A 3 58.74 -19.09 72.85
N LEU A 4 59.20 -17.91 72.42
CA LEU A 4 59.14 -17.38 71.02
C LEU A 4 57.71 -17.42 70.43
N THR A 5 57.12 -16.44 69.72
CA THR A 5 57.43 -15.03 69.32
C THR A 5 56.09 -14.43 68.77
N ARG A 6 55.87 -13.15 68.42
CA ARG A 6 56.73 -11.97 68.17
C ARG A 6 55.94 -10.67 68.54
N LYS A 7 56.49 -9.49 68.21
CA LYS A 7 55.87 -8.14 68.37
C LYS A 7 54.84 -7.82 67.26
N LEU A 8 53.82 -7.02 67.61
CA LEU A 8 53.12 -6.13 66.67
C LEU A 8 53.06 -4.71 67.26
N SER A 9 53.62 -3.76 66.51
CA SER A 9 53.62 -2.29 66.69
C SER A 9 53.77 -1.72 65.27
N SER A 10 53.19 -0.59 64.85
CA SER A 10 52.58 0.54 65.57
C SER A 10 51.65 1.31 64.61
N ASN A 11 51.01 2.38 65.10
CA ASN A 11 50.41 3.51 64.36
C ASN A 11 49.07 3.19 63.65
N ARG A 12 47.92 3.74 64.06
CA ARG A 12 47.44 5.15 64.17
C ARG A 12 46.63 5.56 62.93
N GLN A 13 45.48 6.19 63.17
CA GLN A 13 44.47 6.66 62.19
C GLN A 13 43.72 5.49 61.51
N PHE A 14 42.43 5.23 61.77
CA PHE A 14 41.29 6.10 61.52
C PHE A 14 40.14 5.81 62.50
N PHE A 15 39.54 6.86 63.08
CA PHE A 15 38.36 6.74 63.94
C PHE A 15 37.38 7.84 63.58
N CYS A 16 36.43 7.56 62.68
CA CYS A 16 35.16 8.30 62.54
C CYS A 16 34.26 7.68 61.45
N LEU A 17 32.95 7.87 61.62
CA LEU A 17 31.91 7.84 60.57
C LEU A 17 31.44 6.47 60.03
N ILE A 18 30.87 5.63 60.90
CA ILE A 18 29.72 4.81 60.50
C ILE A 18 28.47 5.71 60.61
N VAL A 19 28.19 6.46 59.54
CA VAL A 19 26.88 7.10 59.33
C VAL A 19 26.07 6.21 58.40
N VAL A 20 24.85 5.89 58.83
CA VAL A 20 23.92 5.02 58.10
C VAL A 20 23.41 5.75 56.86
N ILE A 21 24.04 5.51 55.70
CA ILE A 21 23.46 5.87 54.40
C ILE A 21 22.56 4.71 53.93
N LYS A 22 21.37 4.64 54.54
CA LYS A 22 20.19 4.03 53.88
C LYS A 22 19.52 5.11 53.03
N VAL A 23 20.16 5.46 51.91
CA VAL A 23 19.51 6.23 50.83
C VAL A 23 19.02 5.24 49.78
N LEU A 24 17.84 5.50 49.25
CA LEU A 24 17.03 4.53 48.52
C LEU A 24 17.72 4.05 47.24
N LEU A 25 17.87 2.73 47.12
CA LEU A 25 17.91 2.04 45.82
C LEU A 25 16.51 1.50 45.49
N THR A 26 15.52 2.39 45.52
CA THR A 26 14.30 2.19 44.72
C THR A 26 14.64 2.62 43.30
N GLN A 27 15.29 1.73 42.54
CA GLN A 27 15.21 1.80 41.08
C GLN A 27 13.78 1.40 40.69
N GLY A 28 12.83 2.31 40.91
CA GLY A 28 11.57 2.26 40.20
C GLY A 28 11.91 2.51 38.74
N SER A 29 11.61 1.55 37.88
CA SER A 29 11.70 1.74 36.44
C SER A 29 10.86 2.95 36.08
N ALA A 30 11.51 4.05 35.69
CA ALA A 30 10.81 5.20 35.14
C ALA A 30 10.12 4.70 33.87
N SER A 31 8.78 4.65 33.87
CA SER A 31 8.05 4.39 32.63
C SER A 31 8.43 5.50 31.66
N ALA A 32 9.10 5.12 30.56
CA ALA A 32 9.52 6.06 29.54
C ALA A 32 8.26 6.75 29.00
N GLN A 33 8.22 8.08 29.04
CA GLN A 33 7.08 8.83 28.52
C GLN A 33 7.00 8.60 27.01
N ARG A 34 5.93 7.92 26.55
CA ARG A 34 5.69 7.60 25.14
C ARG A 34 4.69 8.59 24.54
N SER A 35 4.97 9.02 23.33
CA SER A 35 4.22 10.08 22.66
C SER A 35 3.28 9.52 21.60
N PHE A 36 2.18 10.24 21.38
CA PHE A 36 1.16 9.97 20.37
C PHE A 36 1.00 11.22 19.49
N GLY A 37 0.35 11.10 18.34
CA GLY A 37 0.28 12.22 17.40
C GLY A 37 -0.43 11.95 16.08
N VAL A 38 -1.25 10.91 15.99
CA VAL A 38 -2.10 10.72 14.81
C VAL A 38 -3.39 11.51 14.98
N VAL A 39 -3.68 12.38 14.00
CA VAL A 39 -4.99 13.01 13.87
C VAL A 39 -5.82 12.12 12.95
N PHE A 40 -7.05 11.81 13.35
CA PHE A 40 -7.95 10.97 12.58
C PHE A 40 -9.32 11.63 12.44
N ASP A 41 -9.78 11.78 11.19
CA ASP A 41 -11.13 12.20 10.85
C ASP A 41 -11.76 11.15 9.94
N GLU A 42 -12.88 10.58 10.39
CA GLU A 42 -13.57 9.49 9.70
C GLU A 42 -14.12 9.91 8.32
N ASN A 43 -14.46 11.19 8.13
CA ASN A 43 -14.97 11.72 6.87
C ASN A 43 -13.84 11.99 5.87
N ILE A 44 -12.66 12.41 6.36
CA ILE A 44 -11.45 12.48 5.53
C ILE A 44 -11.08 11.07 5.07
N TYR A 45 -11.04 10.08 5.98
CA TYR A 45 -10.76 8.69 5.62
C TYR A 45 -11.73 8.12 4.56
N LYS A 46 -13.04 8.39 4.68
CA LYS A 46 -14.06 8.02 3.67
C LYS A 46 -13.84 8.64 2.29
N SER A 47 -13.10 9.75 2.20
CA SER A 47 -12.76 10.41 0.94
C SER A 47 -11.47 9.89 0.29
N VAL A 48 -10.65 9.14 1.04
CA VAL A 48 -9.42 8.53 0.51
C VAL A 48 -9.80 7.38 -0.44
N PRO A 49 -9.18 7.27 -1.63
CA PRO A 49 -9.45 6.16 -2.54
C PRO A 49 -9.15 4.81 -1.88
N LEU A 50 -10.13 3.89 -1.90
CA LEU A 50 -10.02 2.54 -1.36
C LEU A 50 -9.50 1.58 -2.43
N ILE A 51 -8.56 0.68 -2.15
CA ILE A 51 -8.12 -0.35 -3.13
C ILE A 51 -8.57 -1.74 -2.68
N GLU A 52 -9.27 -2.48 -3.56
CA GLU A 52 -9.45 -3.93 -3.40
C GLU A 52 -8.11 -4.62 -3.72
N PRO A 53 -7.64 -5.54 -2.87
CA PRO A 53 -6.44 -6.30 -3.16
C PRO A 53 -6.58 -7.18 -4.41
N ALA A 54 -5.46 -7.44 -5.08
CA ALA A 54 -5.39 -8.18 -6.35
C ALA A 54 -5.53 -9.70 -6.14
N SER A 55 -6.77 -10.13 -5.87
CA SER A 55 -7.09 -11.52 -5.55
C SER A 55 -7.13 -12.40 -6.82
N GLY A 56 -5.95 -12.88 -7.23
CA GLY A 56 -5.78 -13.93 -8.25
C GLY A 56 -5.75 -15.36 -7.70
N ILE A 57 -6.07 -15.55 -6.41
CA ILE A 57 -5.97 -16.84 -5.71
C ILE A 57 -7.37 -17.45 -5.56
N LYS A 58 -7.54 -18.72 -5.98
CA LYS A 58 -8.72 -19.53 -5.66
C LYS A 58 -8.70 -19.91 -4.17
N GLY A 59 -9.11 -18.99 -3.28
CA GLY A 59 -9.35 -19.24 -1.85
C GLY A 59 -8.52 -18.37 -0.89
N ASN A 60 -8.84 -18.47 0.40
CA ASN A 60 -8.13 -17.79 1.52
C ASN A 60 -6.78 -18.46 1.86
N ASP A 61 -5.99 -18.84 0.86
CA ASP A 61 -4.79 -19.66 1.05
C ASP A 61 -3.56 -18.80 1.41
N PHE A 62 -3.67 -18.11 2.54
CA PHE A 62 -2.59 -17.31 3.12
C PHE A 62 -1.51 -18.23 3.71
N PRO A 63 -0.20 -18.01 3.44
CA PRO A 63 0.90 -18.71 4.09
C PRO A 63 0.75 -18.74 5.61
N GLU A 64 1.14 -19.83 6.30
CA GLU A 64 0.97 -19.96 7.76
C GLU A 64 1.63 -18.83 8.57
N ARG A 65 2.71 -18.26 8.06
CA ARG A 65 3.37 -17.10 8.64
C ARG A 65 3.99 -16.25 7.55
N LEU A 66 3.95 -14.93 7.74
CA LEU A 66 4.68 -13.98 6.90
C LEU A 66 5.27 -12.89 7.78
N SER A 67 6.52 -12.48 7.50
CA SER A 67 7.12 -11.32 8.16
C SER A 67 8.02 -10.54 7.21
N LEU A 68 7.79 -9.24 7.17
CA LEU A 68 8.61 -8.21 6.52
C LEU A 68 9.70 -7.70 7.47
N ARG A 69 9.81 -8.20 8.71
CA ARG A 69 10.85 -7.84 9.69
C ARG A 69 12.28 -7.94 9.14
N PRO A 70 12.66 -8.90 8.26
CA PRO A 70 13.96 -8.91 7.61
C PRO A 70 14.24 -7.69 6.69
N PHE A 71 13.20 -7.00 6.24
CA PHE A 71 13.29 -5.76 5.43
C PHE A 71 13.05 -4.49 6.28
N CYS A 72 12.78 -4.63 7.58
CA CYS A 72 12.52 -3.50 8.44
C CYS A 72 13.83 -2.85 8.89
N PRO A 73 13.94 -1.51 8.82
CA PRO A 73 14.97 -0.84 9.59
C PRO A 73 14.72 -1.04 11.10
N ALA A 74 15.72 -0.74 11.92
CA ALA A 74 15.54 -0.66 13.37
C ALA A 74 14.35 0.27 13.71
N ALA A 75 13.61 -0.03 14.77
CA ALA A 75 12.47 0.79 15.18
C ALA A 75 12.91 2.23 15.46
N GLY A 76 12.26 3.18 14.78
CA GLY A 76 12.50 4.60 14.98
C GLY A 76 12.07 5.05 16.38
N PHE A 77 12.60 6.17 16.85
CA PHE A 77 12.22 6.75 18.13
C PHE A 77 11.75 8.19 17.92
N GLN A 78 10.47 8.45 18.17
CA GLN A 78 9.86 9.77 18.08
C GLN A 78 10.13 10.66 19.30
N GLU A 79 10.77 10.12 20.34
CA GLU A 79 10.98 10.78 21.63
C GLU A 79 9.68 11.41 22.18
N LEU A 80 9.73 12.69 22.52
CA LEU A 80 8.60 13.47 22.99
C LEU A 80 7.75 14.08 21.86
N THR A 81 8.10 13.87 20.58
CA THR A 81 7.36 14.48 19.46
C THR A 81 6.08 13.72 19.09
N SER A 82 5.08 14.43 18.59
CA SER A 82 3.83 13.87 18.06
C SER A 82 3.96 13.36 16.62
N ALA A 83 5.09 12.75 16.28
CA ALA A 83 5.47 12.40 14.90
C ALA A 83 5.09 10.97 14.47
N CYS A 84 4.33 10.19 15.25
CA CYS A 84 4.12 8.75 14.97
C CYS A 84 3.58 8.46 13.56
N THR A 85 2.71 9.32 13.02
CA THR A 85 2.24 9.26 11.63
C THR A 85 3.38 9.34 10.61
N ALA A 86 4.30 10.29 10.78
CA ALA A 86 5.47 10.45 9.92
C ALA A 86 6.47 9.29 10.08
N PHE A 87 6.56 8.70 11.27
CA PHE A 87 7.34 7.48 11.47
C PHE A 87 6.70 6.26 10.80
N ALA A 88 5.38 6.06 10.87
CA ALA A 88 4.73 4.92 10.23
C ALA A 88 4.79 5.02 8.70
N ALA A 89 4.41 6.17 8.13
CA ALA A 89 4.36 6.39 6.68
C ALA A 89 5.73 6.71 6.07
N GLY A 90 6.40 7.75 6.58
CA GLY A 90 7.64 8.28 6.01
C GLY A 90 8.87 7.43 6.32
N TYR A 91 9.07 7.05 7.59
CA TYR A 91 10.21 6.21 7.99
C TYR A 91 9.95 4.73 7.69
N GLY A 92 8.87 4.16 8.22
CA GLY A 92 8.61 2.72 8.18
C GLY A 92 8.23 2.23 6.79
N ALA A 93 7.05 2.63 6.30
CA ALA A 93 6.50 2.09 5.05
C ALA A 93 7.43 2.34 3.85
N MET A 94 7.91 3.57 3.63
CA MET A 94 8.82 3.85 2.52
C MET A 94 10.13 3.06 2.59
N SER A 95 10.73 2.91 3.78
CA SER A 95 12.01 2.20 3.92
C SER A 95 11.84 0.70 3.69
N ILE A 96 10.77 0.10 4.22
CA ILE A 96 10.45 -1.32 3.95
C ILE A 96 10.13 -1.52 2.47
N THR A 97 9.31 -0.69 1.85
CA THR A 97 9.01 -0.80 0.41
C THR A 97 10.29 -0.65 -0.43
N ALA A 98 11.23 0.23 -0.04
CA ALA A 98 12.53 0.34 -0.71
C ALA A 98 13.44 -0.88 -0.46
N ALA A 99 13.45 -1.44 0.76
CA ALA A 99 14.21 -2.63 1.12
C ALA A 99 13.69 -3.88 0.39
N VAL A 100 12.37 -4.12 0.40
CA VAL A 100 11.68 -5.18 -0.36
C VAL A 100 11.99 -5.08 -1.86
N LYS A 101 11.82 -3.88 -2.44
CA LYS A 101 12.14 -3.59 -3.86
C LYS A 101 13.58 -3.97 -4.21
N ASN A 102 14.54 -3.56 -3.37
CA ASN A 102 15.97 -3.78 -3.61
C ASN A 102 16.48 -5.13 -3.07
N LYS A 103 15.60 -5.94 -2.46
CA LYS A 103 15.92 -7.22 -1.79
C LYS A 103 17.01 -7.10 -0.70
N VAL A 104 17.01 -5.98 0.02
CA VAL A 104 17.98 -5.67 1.07
C VAL A 104 17.46 -6.13 2.43
N THR A 105 18.26 -6.93 3.14
CA THR A 105 17.91 -7.45 4.47
C THR A 105 19.06 -7.36 5.49
N ASP A 106 20.25 -6.92 5.09
CA ASP A 106 21.36 -6.69 6.00
C ASP A 106 21.24 -5.34 6.71
N SER A 107 21.56 -5.30 8.00
CA SER A 107 21.31 -4.12 8.85
C SER A 107 22.05 -2.86 8.40
N ALA A 108 23.22 -3.00 7.75
CA ALA A 108 24.02 -1.86 7.28
C ALA A 108 23.39 -1.20 6.05
N SER A 109 23.00 -1.99 5.05
CA SER A 109 22.32 -1.49 3.86
C SER A 109 20.90 -1.02 4.19
N LEU A 110 20.19 -1.70 5.10
CA LEU A 110 18.92 -1.21 5.65
C LEU A 110 19.09 0.17 6.30
N ALA A 111 20.13 0.39 7.10
CA ALA A 111 20.37 1.67 7.77
C ALA A 111 20.54 2.86 6.80
N SER A 112 21.14 2.63 5.62
CA SER A 112 21.30 3.65 4.56
C SER A 112 20.07 3.79 3.64
N LEU A 113 19.20 2.79 3.58
CA LEU A 113 17.92 2.87 2.86
C LEU A 113 16.80 3.56 3.66
N ARG A 114 17.04 3.97 4.90
CA ARG A 114 16.05 4.66 5.72
C ARG A 114 15.69 6.03 5.17
N PHE A 115 14.41 6.38 5.29
CA PHE A 115 13.87 7.71 5.02
C PHE A 115 13.65 8.48 6.33
N SER A 116 13.62 9.81 6.28
CA SER A 116 13.43 10.63 7.49
C SER A 116 11.96 10.75 7.89
N ALA A 117 11.65 10.53 9.18
CA ALA A 117 10.35 10.91 9.75
C ALA A 117 10.28 12.42 10.01
N ALA A 118 11.35 13.01 10.52
CA ALA A 118 11.43 14.43 10.85
C ALA A 118 11.24 15.32 9.61
N PHE A 119 11.73 14.90 8.44
CA PHE A 119 11.54 15.64 7.19
C PHE A 119 10.05 15.80 6.88
N VAL A 120 9.26 14.72 6.97
CA VAL A 120 7.80 14.78 6.74
C VAL A 120 7.11 15.56 7.87
N TYR A 121 7.40 15.22 9.13
CA TYR A 121 6.70 15.81 10.28
C TYR A 121 6.84 17.33 10.35
N ASN A 122 8.07 17.84 10.21
CA ASN A 122 8.38 19.25 10.39
C ASN A 122 7.73 20.16 9.33
N GLN A 123 7.36 19.59 8.18
CA GLN A 123 6.76 20.30 7.05
C GLN A 123 5.24 20.14 6.96
N VAL A 124 4.69 19.03 7.45
CA VAL A 124 3.25 18.72 7.38
C VAL A 124 2.49 19.34 8.56
N LYS A 125 3.12 19.48 9.73
CA LYS A 125 2.50 20.13 10.89
C LYS A 125 2.25 21.63 10.62
N LYS A 126 1.13 22.13 11.13
CA LYS A 126 0.54 23.44 10.76
C LYS A 126 1.13 24.58 11.60
N LYS A 127 1.64 24.27 12.80
CA LYS A 127 2.29 25.22 13.72
C LYS A 127 3.80 25.02 13.70
N ALA A 128 4.52 26.03 13.24
CA ALA A 128 5.97 26.08 13.37
C ALA A 128 6.38 25.96 14.86
N GLY A 129 7.38 25.11 15.14
CA GLY A 129 7.89 24.87 16.50
C GLY A 129 7.00 24.09 17.48
N ASP A 130 5.71 23.85 17.20
CA ASP A 130 4.89 22.95 18.02
C ASP A 130 5.27 21.48 17.75
N CYS A 131 5.88 20.81 18.73
CA CYS A 131 6.26 19.39 18.62
C CYS A 131 5.22 18.45 19.25
N GLN A 132 4.12 18.97 19.79
CA GLN A 132 2.99 18.21 20.33
C GLN A 132 1.79 18.23 19.38
N GLU A 133 1.84 19.00 18.30
CA GLU A 133 0.86 18.93 17.23
C GLU A 133 1.00 17.60 16.47
N GLY A 134 -0.05 16.80 16.51
CA GLY A 134 -0.18 15.62 15.66
C GLY A 134 -0.51 15.96 14.20
N ILE A 135 -0.26 15.02 13.30
CA ILE A 135 -0.60 15.16 11.87
C ILE A 135 -1.52 14.03 11.40
N ALA A 136 -2.37 14.34 10.42
CA ALA A 136 -3.22 13.35 9.77
C ALA A 136 -2.39 12.40 8.89
N VAL A 137 -2.85 11.16 8.72
CA VAL A 137 -2.13 10.18 7.88
C VAL A 137 -2.22 10.59 6.42
N GLU A 138 -3.36 11.16 6.03
CA GLU A 138 -3.67 11.69 4.72
C GLU A 138 -2.78 12.89 4.37
N ASP A 139 -2.61 13.85 5.29
CA ASP A 139 -1.71 15.01 5.11
C ASP A 139 -0.25 14.53 4.89
N ALA A 140 0.19 13.51 5.64
CA ALA A 140 1.53 12.93 5.49
C ALA A 140 1.69 12.16 4.16
N LEU A 141 0.69 11.36 3.76
CA LEU A 141 0.72 10.57 2.53
C LEU A 141 0.65 11.46 1.27
N GLU A 142 -0.16 12.52 1.28
CA GLU A 142 -0.20 13.50 0.19
C GLU A 142 1.12 14.28 0.11
N PHE A 143 1.76 14.62 1.24
CA PHE A 143 3.12 15.18 1.23
C PHE A 143 4.14 14.21 0.60
N LEU A 144 4.10 12.92 0.94
CA LEU A 144 4.97 11.91 0.34
C LEU A 144 4.74 11.73 -1.18
N LYS A 145 3.54 12.02 -1.67
CA LYS A 145 3.17 11.96 -3.10
C LYS A 145 3.61 13.22 -3.85
N THR A 146 3.45 14.38 -3.23
CA THR A 146 3.71 15.70 -3.85
C THR A 146 5.15 16.19 -3.68
N HIS A 147 5.83 15.83 -2.60
CA HIS A 147 7.19 16.28 -2.26
C HIS A 147 8.17 15.12 -2.04
N GLY A 148 7.69 13.94 -1.64
CA GLY A 148 8.54 12.78 -1.38
C GLY A 148 9.27 12.86 -0.05
N ASN A 149 10.44 12.23 0.05
CA ASN A 149 11.20 12.16 1.31
C ASN A 149 12.70 12.06 1.08
N CYS A 150 13.50 12.62 1.98
CA CYS A 150 14.95 12.48 1.99
C CYS A 150 15.39 11.22 2.76
N ARG A 151 16.66 10.84 2.61
CA ARG A 151 17.24 9.79 3.46
C ARG A 151 17.35 10.27 4.91
N TYR A 152 17.33 9.32 5.83
CA TYR A 152 17.34 9.56 7.27
C TYR A 152 18.56 10.38 7.71
N ASP A 153 19.75 10.02 7.22
CA ASP A 153 21.03 10.69 7.49
C ASP A 153 21.10 12.14 6.98
N GLN A 154 20.30 12.48 5.97
CA GLN A 154 20.21 13.84 5.45
C GLN A 154 19.35 14.77 6.33
N PHE A 155 18.51 14.21 7.23
CA PHE A 155 17.62 15.00 8.09
C PHE A 155 17.21 14.21 9.35
N ASP A 156 18.18 13.85 10.20
CA ASP A 156 17.89 13.25 11.51
C ASP A 156 17.71 14.32 12.59
N THR A 157 16.51 14.90 12.61
CA THR A 157 16.13 15.94 13.59
C THR A 157 14.87 15.56 14.35
N SER A 158 14.75 14.26 14.68
CA SER A 158 13.61 13.68 15.40
C SER A 158 13.31 14.36 16.76
N HIS A 159 14.31 15.01 17.37
CA HIS A 159 14.22 15.81 18.60
C HIS A 159 13.94 17.30 18.38
N ASN A 160 14.04 17.82 17.15
CA ASN A 160 13.88 19.23 16.80
C ASN A 160 12.86 19.42 15.67
N CYS A 161 11.59 19.56 16.04
CA CYS A 161 10.52 19.78 15.08
C CYS A 161 10.46 21.22 14.50
N SER A 162 11.35 22.12 14.92
CA SER A 162 11.38 23.51 14.44
C SER A 162 12.24 23.68 13.18
N LEU A 163 13.15 22.74 12.91
CA LEU A 163 14.02 22.82 11.75
C LEU A 163 13.24 22.52 10.47
N LEU A 164 13.44 23.35 9.45
CA LEU A 164 12.98 23.09 8.09
C LEU A 164 14.18 22.65 7.21
N PRO A 165 13.97 21.79 6.21
CA PRO A 165 15.03 21.41 5.27
C PRO A 165 15.46 22.58 4.40
N ASP A 166 16.71 22.55 3.91
CA ASP A 166 17.16 23.48 2.88
C ASP A 166 16.54 23.14 1.50
N PRO A 167 16.51 24.10 0.55
CA PRO A 167 15.93 23.85 -0.77
C PRO A 167 16.58 22.73 -1.59
N GLY A 168 17.89 22.48 -1.43
CA GLY A 168 18.57 21.40 -2.15
C GLY A 168 18.18 20.01 -1.64
N LEU A 169 17.86 19.91 -0.35
CA LEU A 169 17.31 18.70 0.24
C LEU A 169 15.87 18.42 -0.25
N MET A 170 15.07 19.46 -0.48
CA MET A 170 13.72 19.35 -1.08
C MET A 170 13.78 18.78 -2.50
N ASP A 171 14.69 19.29 -3.34
CA ASP A 171 14.93 18.74 -4.67
C ASP A 171 15.37 17.27 -4.60
N SER A 172 16.21 16.92 -3.63
CA SER A 172 16.63 15.53 -3.41
C SER A 172 15.46 14.62 -3.01
N ALA A 173 14.54 15.10 -2.16
CA ALA A 173 13.38 14.37 -1.67
C ALA A 173 12.36 14.05 -2.77
N SER A 174 12.19 14.97 -3.74
CA SER A 174 11.27 14.81 -4.89
C SER A 174 11.49 13.52 -5.68
N ARG A 175 12.74 13.04 -5.73
CA ARG A 175 13.15 11.80 -6.41
C ARG A 175 12.60 10.54 -5.75
N ASN A 176 12.16 10.63 -4.49
CA ASN A 176 11.62 9.52 -3.72
C ASN A 176 10.11 9.67 -3.43
N GLN A 177 9.39 10.49 -4.20
CA GLN A 177 7.92 10.55 -4.15
C GLN A 177 7.28 9.16 -4.33
N ILE A 178 6.24 8.88 -3.54
CA ILE A 178 5.32 7.77 -3.84
C ILE A 178 4.51 8.09 -5.11
N LEU A 179 3.95 7.08 -5.77
CA LEU A 179 3.06 7.27 -6.91
C LEU A 179 1.71 7.79 -6.46
N ASP A 180 1.16 7.15 -5.43
CA ASP A 180 -0.11 7.46 -4.81
C ASP A 180 -0.18 6.75 -3.44
N TYR A 181 -1.31 6.87 -2.76
CA TYR A 181 -1.65 6.09 -1.57
C TYR A 181 -3.11 5.67 -1.63
N ALA A 182 -3.50 4.72 -0.77
CA ALA A 182 -4.89 4.27 -0.69
C ALA A 182 -5.26 3.84 0.72
N ALA A 183 -6.55 4.00 1.04
CA ALA A 183 -7.19 3.25 2.10
C ALA A 183 -7.32 1.77 1.69
N ILE A 184 -7.35 0.87 2.67
CA ILE A 184 -7.61 -0.56 2.40
C ILE A 184 -8.81 -1.14 3.16
N LEU A 185 -9.29 -0.49 4.21
CA LEU A 185 -10.47 -0.96 4.97
C LEU A 185 -11.72 -0.20 4.50
N PRO A 186 -12.77 -0.89 3.99
CA PRO A 186 -14.03 -0.25 3.67
C PRO A 186 -14.68 0.34 4.92
N PHE A 187 -15.51 1.36 4.75
CA PHE A 187 -16.26 1.91 5.87
C PHE A 187 -17.18 0.85 6.50
N GLY A 188 -17.17 0.75 7.83
CA GLY A 188 -17.89 -0.29 8.56
C GLY A 188 -17.28 -1.70 8.46
N ALA A 189 -16.04 -1.85 7.96
CA ALA A 189 -15.34 -3.14 7.92
C ALA A 189 -15.40 -3.87 9.26
N ASN A 190 -15.92 -5.10 9.26
CA ASN A 190 -15.93 -5.93 10.45
C ASN A 190 -14.54 -6.52 10.75
N ARG A 191 -14.37 -7.08 11.95
CA ARG A 191 -13.13 -7.69 12.43
C ARG A 191 -12.50 -8.66 11.42
N SER A 192 -13.30 -9.58 10.85
CA SER A 192 -12.82 -10.57 9.89
C SER A 192 -12.35 -9.92 8.58
N GLN A 193 -13.09 -8.95 8.05
CA GLN A 193 -12.68 -8.20 6.86
C GLN A 193 -11.34 -7.50 7.09
N LYS A 194 -11.16 -6.83 8.24
CA LYS A 194 -9.89 -6.17 8.59
C LYS A 194 -8.73 -7.16 8.64
N ILE A 195 -8.88 -8.29 9.32
CA ILE A 195 -7.85 -9.35 9.39
C ILE A 195 -7.47 -9.82 7.98
N THR A 196 -8.46 -10.20 7.15
CA THR A 196 -8.22 -10.68 5.78
C THR A 196 -7.54 -9.64 4.88
N LEU A 197 -7.94 -8.37 4.97
CA LEU A 197 -7.35 -7.28 4.18
C LEU A 197 -5.90 -7.02 4.61
N LEU A 198 -5.61 -6.99 5.91
CA LEU A 198 -4.24 -6.86 6.42
C LEU A 198 -3.34 -8.01 5.93
N MET A 199 -3.82 -9.26 5.99
CA MET A 199 -3.06 -10.42 5.51
C MET A 199 -2.76 -10.35 4.00
N HIS A 200 -3.71 -9.88 3.18
CA HIS A 200 -3.51 -9.81 1.73
C HIS A 200 -2.41 -8.82 1.33
N TYR A 201 -2.42 -7.61 1.88
CA TYR A 201 -1.38 -6.64 1.55
C TYR A 201 0.00 -7.08 2.06
N LEU A 202 0.05 -7.73 3.22
CA LEU A 202 1.28 -8.35 3.73
C LEU A 202 1.80 -9.48 2.80
N GLN A 203 0.91 -10.27 2.20
CA GLN A 203 1.26 -11.30 1.20
C GLN A 203 1.87 -10.69 -0.07
N ASP A 204 1.39 -9.53 -0.50
CA ASP A 204 1.97 -8.75 -1.61
C ASP A 204 3.28 -8.02 -1.22
N SER A 205 3.81 -8.30 -0.02
CA SER A 205 4.99 -7.65 0.59
C SER A 205 4.83 -6.14 0.81
N ILE A 206 3.59 -5.69 1.01
CA ILE A 206 3.23 -4.30 1.28
C ILE A 206 3.01 -4.14 2.80
N PRO A 207 3.83 -3.35 3.51
CA PRO A 207 3.57 -3.03 4.91
C PRO A 207 2.35 -2.11 5.02
N VAL A 208 1.51 -2.32 6.03
CA VAL A 208 0.25 -1.58 6.16
C VAL A 208 0.33 -0.56 7.30
N ILE A 209 0.09 0.71 6.99
CA ILE A 209 0.02 1.79 7.98
C ILE A 209 -1.36 1.72 8.64
N VAL A 210 -1.44 1.70 9.97
CA VAL A 210 -2.73 1.63 10.70
C VAL A 210 -2.88 2.78 11.69
N VAL A 211 -4.11 3.30 11.78
CA VAL A 211 -4.56 4.14 12.91
C VAL A 211 -5.12 3.18 13.95
N PHE A 212 -4.48 3.12 15.11
CA PHE A 212 -4.69 2.09 16.12
C PHE A 212 -5.06 2.69 17.47
N LYS A 213 -6.12 2.16 18.09
CA LYS A 213 -6.49 2.47 19.47
C LYS A 213 -5.50 1.82 20.42
N VAL A 214 -4.71 2.63 21.13
CA VAL A 214 -3.76 2.12 22.11
C VAL A 214 -4.36 2.13 23.50
N TYR A 215 -3.99 1.12 24.27
CA TYR A 215 -4.42 0.90 25.65
C TYR A 215 -3.18 0.85 26.56
N LYS A 216 -3.34 0.99 27.87
CA LYS A 216 -2.21 1.12 28.80
C LYS A 216 -1.27 -0.10 28.75
N HIS A 217 -1.82 -1.30 28.66
CA HIS A 217 -1.08 -2.57 28.56
C HIS A 217 -0.33 -2.72 27.23
N PHE A 218 -0.76 -2.01 26.17
CA PHE A 218 -0.01 -1.92 24.92
C PHE A 218 1.14 -0.90 25.03
N VAL A 219 0.90 0.23 25.70
CA VAL A 219 1.89 1.29 25.92
C VAL A 219 3.02 0.79 26.80
N ASP A 220 2.72 0.09 27.89
CA ASP A 220 3.68 -0.53 28.82
C ASP A 220 3.64 -2.07 28.74
N PRO A 221 4.31 -2.71 27.75
CA PRO A 221 4.40 -4.18 27.65
C PRO A 221 4.99 -4.81 28.91
N VAL A 222 4.35 -5.89 29.39
CA VAL A 222 4.86 -6.66 30.54
C VAL A 222 6.08 -7.49 30.11
N PRO A 223 7.22 -7.41 30.81
CA PRO A 223 8.40 -8.22 30.50
C PRO A 223 8.09 -9.72 30.52
N GLY A 224 8.29 -10.39 29.38
CA GLY A 224 7.99 -11.81 29.18
C GLY A 224 6.67 -12.08 28.44
N GLU A 225 5.82 -11.07 28.24
CA GLU A 225 4.63 -11.20 27.38
C GLU A 225 4.97 -10.81 25.93
N PHE A 226 4.95 -11.80 25.04
CA PHE A 226 5.31 -11.62 23.63
C PHE A 226 4.13 -11.24 22.72
N VAL A 227 2.90 -11.51 23.18
CA VAL A 227 1.64 -11.20 22.47
C VAL A 227 0.80 -10.31 23.36
N TRP A 228 0.51 -9.09 22.89
CA TRP A 228 -0.48 -8.24 23.51
C TRP A 228 -1.89 -8.74 23.21
N SER A 229 -2.73 -8.75 24.24
CA SER A 229 -4.18 -8.80 24.13
C SER A 229 -4.76 -7.74 25.07
N ARG A 230 -5.92 -7.17 24.73
CA ARG A 230 -6.54 -6.13 25.55
C ARG A 230 -7.08 -6.71 26.85
N LEU A 231 -6.81 -6.05 27.98
CA LEU A 231 -7.38 -6.49 29.26
C LEU A 231 -8.89 -6.17 29.34
N PRO A 232 -9.68 -6.94 30.12
CA PRO A 232 -11.07 -6.60 30.41
C PRO A 232 -11.19 -5.18 30.98
N ASP A 233 -12.23 -4.45 30.54
CA ASP A 233 -12.55 -3.07 30.95
C ASP A 233 -11.44 -2.02 30.72
N GLU A 234 -10.39 -2.37 29.97
CA GLU A 234 -9.30 -1.47 29.66
C GLU A 234 -9.74 -0.32 28.74
N LYS A 235 -9.43 0.91 29.14
CA LYS A 235 -9.81 2.12 28.40
C LYS A 235 -8.73 2.51 27.39
N GLU A 236 -9.20 2.99 26.24
CA GLU A 236 -8.37 3.65 25.24
C GLU A 236 -7.63 4.83 25.87
N VAL A 237 -6.31 4.89 25.67
CA VAL A 237 -5.43 5.94 26.17
C VAL A 237 -5.24 7.04 25.12
N ALA A 238 -5.10 6.63 23.86
CA ALA A 238 -4.90 7.51 22.71
C ALA A 238 -5.16 6.75 21.39
N LEU A 239 -5.06 7.47 20.28
CA LEU A 239 -4.80 6.89 18.98
C LEU A 239 -3.29 6.96 18.68
N HIS A 240 -2.77 5.95 18.00
CA HIS A 240 -1.38 5.88 17.55
C HIS A 240 -1.29 5.43 16.09
N CYS A 241 -0.23 5.81 15.40
CA CYS A 241 0.04 5.31 14.06
C CYS A 241 1.14 4.24 14.14
N LEU A 242 0.81 3.02 13.69
CA LEU A 242 1.69 1.86 13.69
C LEU A 242 1.85 1.33 12.26
N LEU A 243 2.83 0.46 12.07
CA LEU A 243 3.03 -0.24 10.81
C LEU A 243 2.90 -1.75 11.03
N VAL A 244 1.99 -2.40 10.33
CA VAL A 244 1.85 -3.86 10.33
C VAL A 244 2.90 -4.45 9.41
N THR A 245 3.72 -5.36 9.94
CA THR A 245 4.90 -5.91 9.25
C THR A 245 4.85 -7.43 9.12
N GLY A 246 3.83 -8.12 9.64
CA GLY A 246 3.71 -9.57 9.49
C GLY A 246 2.50 -10.14 10.20
N TYR A 247 2.33 -11.46 10.10
CA TYR A 247 1.32 -12.22 10.83
C TYR A 247 1.79 -13.68 11.06
N ASP A 248 1.22 -14.34 12.05
CA ASP A 248 1.39 -15.78 12.33
C ASP A 248 0.01 -16.41 12.60
N LYS A 249 -0.43 -17.31 11.72
CA LYS A 249 -1.74 -17.99 11.81
C LYS A 249 -1.79 -19.00 12.96
N ASN A 250 -0.66 -19.57 13.36
CA ASN A 250 -0.61 -20.52 14.49
C ASN A 250 -0.84 -19.82 15.82
N LEU A 251 -0.35 -18.58 15.94
CA LEU A 251 -0.53 -17.74 17.12
C LEU A 251 -1.78 -16.85 17.04
N ASN A 252 -2.41 -16.75 15.86
CA ASN A 252 -3.44 -15.75 15.53
C ASN A 252 -2.98 -14.32 15.88
N THR A 253 -1.79 -13.94 15.42
CA THR A 253 -1.22 -12.59 15.67
C THR A 253 -0.87 -11.84 14.39
N PHE A 254 -0.80 -10.52 14.52
CA PHE A 254 -0.08 -9.61 13.61
C PHE A 254 1.15 -9.04 14.32
N GLU A 255 2.26 -8.91 13.59
CA GLU A 255 3.43 -8.17 14.07
C GLU A 255 3.28 -6.69 13.69
N VAL A 256 3.40 -5.80 14.67
CA VAL A 256 3.40 -4.34 14.45
C VAL A 256 4.74 -3.75 14.87
N MET A 257 5.22 -2.79 14.08
CA MET A 257 6.37 -1.94 14.33
C MET A 257 5.88 -0.60 14.89
N SER A 258 6.46 -0.15 16.00
CA SER A 258 6.18 1.15 16.63
C SER A 258 7.30 2.16 16.39
N SER A 259 7.08 3.39 16.85
CA SER A 259 8.03 4.51 16.82
C SER A 259 8.51 4.92 18.23
N TRP A 260 8.48 3.98 19.17
CA TRP A 260 8.95 4.15 20.56
C TRP A 260 10.34 3.54 20.81
N GLY A 261 11.16 3.39 19.76
CA GLY A 261 12.53 2.88 19.84
C GLY A 261 12.65 1.37 20.05
N SER A 262 13.89 0.88 20.07
CA SER A 262 14.22 -0.55 20.25
C SER A 262 13.80 -1.11 21.61
N ASP A 263 13.72 -0.27 22.63
CA ASP A 263 13.58 -0.70 24.02
C ASP A 263 12.11 -0.98 24.39
N TRP A 264 11.17 -0.68 23.48
CA TRP A 264 9.76 -1.05 23.61
C TRP A 264 9.47 -2.42 22.99
N GLY A 265 8.71 -3.26 23.70
CA GLY A 265 8.32 -4.59 23.23
C GLY A 265 9.53 -5.48 22.92
N ASN A 266 9.52 -6.10 21.74
CA ASN A 266 10.60 -6.93 21.22
C ASN A 266 11.36 -6.18 20.11
N GLN A 267 12.34 -5.36 20.50
CA GLN A 267 13.17 -4.54 19.60
C GLN A 267 12.37 -3.47 18.82
N GLY A 268 11.33 -2.91 19.45
CA GLY A 268 10.39 -1.95 18.86
C GLY A 268 9.24 -2.58 18.06
N PHE A 269 9.13 -3.90 18.09
CA PHE A 269 8.01 -4.67 17.50
C PHE A 269 7.19 -5.35 18.60
N TYR A 270 5.90 -5.58 18.35
CA TYR A 270 5.05 -6.35 19.25
C TYR A 270 4.07 -7.22 18.46
N GLN A 271 3.66 -8.36 19.00
CA GLN A 271 2.60 -9.19 18.41
C GLN A 271 1.25 -8.76 19.01
N VAL A 272 0.23 -8.63 18.17
CA VAL A 272 -1.13 -8.25 18.54
C VAL A 272 -2.08 -9.37 18.13
N ASN A 273 -2.91 -9.86 19.06
CA ASN A 273 -3.93 -10.86 18.74
C ASN A 273 -4.88 -10.35 17.63
N TRP A 274 -5.24 -11.20 16.67
CA TRP A 274 -6.17 -10.89 15.58
C TRP A 274 -7.48 -10.23 16.02
N SER A 275 -8.06 -10.63 17.15
CA SER A 275 -9.31 -10.01 17.64
C SER A 275 -9.11 -8.57 18.02
N ASP A 276 -8.06 -8.29 18.80
CA ASP A 276 -7.72 -6.94 19.22
C ASP A 276 -7.20 -6.11 18.05
N MET A 277 -6.48 -6.71 17.09
CA MET A 277 -6.05 -6.04 15.86
C MET A 277 -7.25 -5.49 15.07
N GLY A 278 -8.26 -6.34 14.85
CA GLY A 278 -9.48 -5.95 14.13
C GLY A 278 -10.35 -4.96 14.92
N ASP A 279 -10.36 -5.02 16.24
CA ASP A 279 -11.17 -4.11 17.08
C ASP A 279 -10.51 -2.74 17.28
N ALA A 280 -9.19 -2.69 17.45
CA ALA A 280 -8.44 -1.48 17.70
C ALA A 280 -8.04 -0.70 16.43
N THR A 281 -7.94 -1.36 15.26
CA THR A 281 -7.65 -0.67 13.99
C THR A 281 -8.87 0.14 13.52
N LEU A 282 -8.74 1.46 13.47
CA LEU A 282 -9.78 2.38 12.96
C LEU A 282 -9.71 2.58 11.45
N ALA A 283 -8.50 2.75 10.93
CA ALA A 283 -8.22 2.97 9.51
C ALA A 283 -6.91 2.29 9.14
N ALA A 284 -6.75 1.90 7.87
CA ALA A 284 -5.51 1.35 7.37
C ALA A 284 -5.23 1.79 5.94
N TYR A 285 -3.95 2.01 5.65
CA TYR A 285 -3.46 2.59 4.40
C TYR A 285 -2.25 1.84 3.86
N ILE A 286 -2.03 1.99 2.55
CA ILE A 286 -0.82 1.56 1.86
C ILE A 286 -0.23 2.73 1.07
N ILE A 287 1.09 2.67 0.85
CA ILE A 287 1.76 3.49 -0.16
C ILE A 287 1.87 2.72 -1.48
N VAL A 288 1.69 3.41 -2.60
CA VAL A 288 1.89 2.86 -3.94
C VAL A 288 3.21 3.43 -4.48
N PRO A 289 4.25 2.62 -4.75
CA PRO A 289 5.54 3.12 -5.23
C PRO A 289 5.53 3.49 -6.73
N LYS A 290 6.36 4.45 -7.14
CA LYS A 290 6.54 4.81 -8.56
C LYS A 290 7.12 3.66 -9.39
N MET A 291 6.48 3.35 -10.52
CA MET A 291 6.70 2.11 -11.28
C MET A 291 8.07 2.00 -11.98
N GLU A 292 8.81 3.10 -12.14
CA GLU A 292 10.22 3.11 -12.55
C GLU A 292 11.11 2.25 -11.63
N ALA A 293 10.62 1.94 -10.43
CA ALA A 293 11.19 1.01 -9.48
C ALA A 293 11.16 -0.49 -9.88
N LEU A 294 10.22 -0.92 -10.74
CA LEU A 294 9.79 -2.33 -10.80
C LEU A 294 10.40 -3.16 -11.94
N ILE A 295 11.31 -2.58 -12.73
CA ILE A 295 11.98 -3.28 -13.86
C ILE A 295 13.12 -4.22 -13.38
N GLY A 296 13.55 -4.12 -12.11
CA GLY A 296 14.67 -4.90 -11.55
C GLY A 296 14.43 -6.38 -11.24
N MET A 297 13.42 -7.04 -11.83
CA MET A 297 13.04 -8.43 -11.49
C MET A 297 13.20 -9.42 -12.65
N GLY A 298 14.46 -9.77 -12.99
CA GLY A 298 14.78 -11.11 -13.52
C GLY A 298 15.66 -11.19 -14.76
N ILE A 299 16.76 -11.96 -14.63
CA ILE A 299 17.76 -12.39 -15.62
C ILE A 299 18.99 -11.46 -15.75
N PRO A 300 20.22 -11.97 -15.47
CA PRO A 300 21.44 -11.21 -15.69
C PRO A 300 21.75 -11.11 -17.19
N ARG A 301 22.05 -9.90 -17.67
CA ARG A 301 22.74 -9.69 -18.94
C ARG A 301 24.03 -8.93 -18.68
N HIS A 302 25.14 -9.52 -19.12
CA HIS A 302 26.44 -8.87 -19.12
C HIS A 302 26.45 -7.63 -20.02
N GLY A 303 27.23 -6.63 -19.58
CA GLY A 303 27.96 -5.75 -20.49
C GLY A 303 27.20 -4.52 -21.01
N ALA A 304 27.69 -3.35 -20.60
CA ALA A 304 28.22 -2.29 -21.47
C ALA A 304 27.88 -0.88 -20.96
N ASN A 305 28.88 0.00 -21.05
CA ASN A 305 28.76 1.43 -20.76
C ASN A 305 27.96 2.14 -21.86
N ALA A 306 27.22 3.18 -21.51
CA ALA A 306 27.43 4.56 -22.00
C ALA A 306 26.27 5.48 -21.61
N ALA A 307 26.57 6.69 -21.15
CA ALA A 307 25.56 7.75 -21.00
C ALA A 307 25.34 8.45 -22.35
N THR A 308 24.08 8.63 -22.75
CA THR A 308 23.68 9.53 -23.87
C THR A 308 22.35 10.23 -23.58
N ALA A 309 22.20 11.39 -24.22
CA ALA A 309 21.17 12.44 -24.18
C ALA A 309 19.71 12.10 -23.75
N PRO A 310 18.94 13.09 -23.25
CA PRO A 310 17.54 12.91 -22.87
C PRO A 310 16.65 12.62 -24.08
N THR A 311 16.09 11.40 -24.12
CA THR A 311 15.09 10.98 -25.11
C THR A 311 13.78 11.75 -24.93
N LEU A 312 13.05 12.01 -26.03
CA LEU A 312 11.64 12.44 -25.94
C LEU A 312 10.88 11.44 -25.05
N GLY A 313 10.11 11.94 -24.08
CA GLY A 313 9.43 11.11 -23.09
C GLY A 313 8.34 10.23 -23.70
N THR A 314 8.70 9.00 -24.06
CA THR A 314 7.76 7.97 -24.51
C THR A 314 7.27 7.13 -23.33
N PHE A 315 5.99 6.80 -23.31
CA PHE A 315 5.41 5.90 -22.30
C PHE A 315 4.57 4.79 -22.97
N THR A 316 4.35 3.71 -22.23
CA THR A 316 3.56 2.55 -22.69
C THR A 316 2.20 2.50 -21.97
N LEU A 317 1.14 2.11 -22.68
CA LEU A 317 -0.05 1.53 -22.07
C LEU A 317 -0.09 0.06 -22.49
N GLU A 318 0.06 -0.87 -21.55
CA GLU A 318 -0.10 -2.30 -21.80
C GLU A 318 -1.04 -2.93 -20.78
N GLY A 319 -1.78 -3.95 -21.23
CA GLY A 319 -2.66 -4.75 -20.39
C GLY A 319 -3.10 -6.03 -21.11
N GLU A 320 -3.34 -7.07 -20.32
CA GLU A 320 -3.73 -8.40 -20.77
C GLU A 320 -4.92 -8.88 -19.92
N THR A 321 -5.96 -9.38 -20.57
CA THR A 321 -7.19 -9.81 -19.89
C THR A 321 -7.61 -11.19 -20.34
N GLU A 322 -7.88 -12.05 -19.37
CA GLU A 322 -8.46 -13.37 -19.56
C GLU A 322 -9.97 -13.33 -19.28
N LEU A 323 -10.76 -14.08 -20.05
CA LEU A 323 -12.17 -14.34 -19.79
C LEU A 323 -12.30 -15.75 -19.22
N ILE A 324 -12.94 -15.91 -18.06
CA ILE A 324 -13.06 -17.20 -17.39
C ILE A 324 -14.53 -17.50 -17.06
N ARG A 325 -15.04 -18.68 -17.42
CA ARG A 325 -16.35 -19.17 -16.96
C ARG A 325 -16.24 -19.68 -15.52
N VAL A 326 -17.09 -19.18 -14.63
CA VAL A 326 -16.96 -19.39 -13.17
C VAL A 326 -17.41 -20.80 -12.72
N MET A 327 -18.23 -21.47 -13.53
CA MET A 327 -18.78 -22.81 -13.26
C MET A 327 -17.91 -23.96 -13.81
N GLU A 328 -16.69 -23.65 -14.26
CA GLU A 328 -15.78 -24.61 -14.92
C GLU A 328 -14.42 -24.68 -14.20
N ASP A 329 -13.46 -25.43 -14.75
CA ASP A 329 -12.15 -25.68 -14.15
C ASP A 329 -11.31 -24.40 -13.91
N GLY A 330 -11.68 -23.29 -14.57
CA GLY A 330 -11.02 -21.98 -14.50
C GLY A 330 -10.07 -21.73 -15.67
N THR A 331 -10.11 -22.55 -16.72
CA THR A 331 -9.35 -22.32 -17.95
C THR A 331 -9.85 -21.05 -18.66
N PRO A 332 -8.97 -20.15 -19.10
CA PRO A 332 -9.34 -18.99 -19.91
C PRO A 332 -9.93 -19.35 -21.27
N GLU A 333 -10.96 -18.62 -21.68
CA GLU A 333 -11.55 -18.70 -23.02
C GLU A 333 -10.56 -18.23 -24.09
N VAL A 334 -10.43 -19.01 -25.16
CA VAL A 334 -9.61 -18.62 -26.31
C VAL A 334 -10.34 -17.55 -27.11
N LEU A 335 -9.76 -16.35 -27.15
CA LEU A 335 -10.31 -15.20 -27.88
C LEU A 335 -9.74 -15.10 -29.30
N TYR A 336 -10.36 -14.26 -30.12
CA TYR A 336 -9.76 -13.74 -31.35
C TYR A 336 -10.16 -12.27 -31.54
N ARG A 337 -9.33 -11.50 -32.24
CA ARG A 337 -9.66 -10.12 -32.62
C ARG A 337 -10.37 -10.11 -33.97
N ASP A 338 -11.62 -9.67 -33.98
CA ASP A 338 -12.45 -9.51 -35.18
C ASP A 338 -11.88 -8.38 -36.07
N PRO A 339 -11.53 -8.66 -37.35
CA PRO A 339 -10.94 -7.65 -38.23
C PRO A 339 -11.94 -6.58 -38.69
N ALA A 340 -13.26 -6.85 -38.68
CA ALA A 340 -14.28 -5.92 -39.13
C ALA A 340 -14.62 -4.86 -38.06
N THR A 341 -14.69 -5.28 -36.80
CA THR A 341 -15.09 -4.43 -35.66
C THR A 341 -13.89 -3.95 -34.84
N GLY A 342 -12.79 -4.72 -34.85
CA GLY A 342 -11.63 -4.52 -33.97
C GLY A 342 -11.83 -5.02 -32.53
N PHE A 343 -12.98 -5.64 -32.23
CA PHE A 343 -13.30 -6.14 -30.89
C PHE A 343 -12.78 -7.57 -30.70
N TYR A 344 -12.61 -7.99 -29.45
CA TYR A 344 -12.31 -9.38 -29.11
C TYR A 344 -13.59 -10.20 -29.01
N LYS A 345 -13.58 -11.41 -29.53
CA LYS A 345 -14.70 -12.37 -29.49
C LYS A 345 -14.20 -13.74 -29.01
N PRO A 346 -14.94 -14.47 -28.16
CA PRO A 346 -14.61 -15.85 -27.83
C PRO A 346 -14.77 -16.77 -29.04
N LYS A 347 -13.87 -17.75 -29.20
CA LYS A 347 -13.95 -18.74 -30.28
C LYS A 347 -15.04 -19.79 -30.09
N VAL A 348 -15.54 -19.95 -28.87
CA VAL A 348 -16.63 -20.88 -28.55
C VAL A 348 -17.98 -20.46 -29.16
N GLY A 349 -18.12 -19.17 -29.54
CA GLY A 349 -19.35 -18.61 -30.10
C GLY A 349 -20.25 -18.01 -29.03
N ALA A 350 -21.56 -18.19 -29.17
CA ALA A 350 -22.55 -17.73 -28.20
C ALA A 350 -22.53 -18.59 -26.92
N PHE A 351 -22.82 -17.95 -25.79
CA PHE A 351 -22.98 -18.59 -24.49
C PHE A 351 -24.47 -18.76 -24.16
N GLN A 352 -24.80 -19.66 -23.24
CA GLN A 352 -26.17 -19.76 -22.74
C GLN A 352 -26.55 -18.52 -21.91
N VAL A 353 -27.78 -18.01 -22.09
CA VAL A 353 -28.33 -17.00 -21.17
C VAL A 353 -28.27 -17.53 -19.73
N GLY A 354 -27.73 -16.70 -18.84
CA GLY A 354 -27.45 -17.03 -17.44
C GLY A 354 -26.00 -17.39 -17.13
N THR A 355 -25.14 -17.56 -18.14
CA THR A 355 -23.71 -17.84 -17.95
C THR A 355 -23.03 -16.85 -17.01
N LEU A 356 -22.29 -17.38 -16.04
CA LEU A 356 -21.46 -16.63 -15.10
C LEU A 356 -20.00 -16.59 -15.57
N TYR A 357 -19.43 -15.39 -15.67
CA TYR A 357 -18.06 -15.18 -16.10
C TYR A 357 -17.33 -14.14 -15.24
N GLN A 358 -16.01 -14.20 -15.23
CA GLN A 358 -15.11 -13.20 -14.65
C GLN A 358 -14.13 -12.72 -15.72
N LEU A 359 -13.69 -11.47 -15.61
CA LEU A 359 -12.50 -10.98 -16.33
C LEU A 359 -11.33 -10.94 -15.37
N HIS A 360 -10.20 -11.53 -15.75
CA HIS A 360 -8.96 -11.54 -14.99
C HIS A 360 -7.95 -10.65 -15.70
N GLN A 361 -7.78 -9.43 -15.21
CA GLN A 361 -6.81 -8.48 -15.73
C GLN A 361 -5.44 -8.73 -15.10
N SER A 362 -4.45 -9.06 -15.90
CA SER A 362 -3.04 -9.15 -15.52
C SER A 362 -2.22 -8.02 -16.15
N GLY A 363 -1.01 -7.80 -15.64
CA GLY A 363 0.05 -7.13 -16.41
C GLY A 363 -0.22 -5.69 -16.84
N THR A 364 -0.84 -4.85 -16.00
CA THR A 364 -0.90 -3.40 -16.31
C THR A 364 0.50 -2.76 -16.24
N GLY A 365 1.04 -2.43 -17.41
CA GLY A 365 2.29 -1.68 -17.52
C GLY A 365 2.01 -0.22 -17.81
N SER A 366 2.53 0.63 -16.91
CA SER A 366 2.54 2.10 -16.96
C SER A 366 1.21 2.84 -17.15
N GLY A 367 0.09 2.18 -17.43
CA GLY A 367 -1.25 2.73 -17.23
C GLY A 367 -1.56 2.82 -15.73
N LYS A 368 -1.84 4.03 -15.24
CA LYS A 368 -2.10 4.26 -13.82
C LYS A 368 -3.51 3.87 -13.40
N TYR A 369 -4.50 4.09 -14.27
CA TYR A 369 -5.90 3.88 -13.95
C TYR A 369 -6.55 2.94 -14.96
N TYR A 370 -7.53 2.18 -14.50
CA TYR A 370 -8.20 1.16 -15.28
C TYR A 370 -9.69 1.15 -14.94
N TYR A 371 -10.55 1.02 -15.96
CA TYR A 371 -12.01 1.04 -15.80
C TYR A 371 -12.64 -0.07 -16.64
N VAL A 372 -13.73 -0.67 -16.13
CA VAL A 372 -14.54 -1.65 -16.86
C VAL A 372 -16.01 -1.33 -16.71
N PHE A 373 -16.73 -1.39 -17.83
CA PHE A 373 -18.18 -1.31 -17.87
C PHE A 373 -18.69 -2.24 -18.98
N SER A 374 -19.95 -2.66 -18.89
CA SER A 374 -20.64 -3.34 -19.98
C SER A 374 -21.80 -2.53 -20.54
N CYS A 375 -22.22 -2.93 -21.74
CA CYS A 375 -23.45 -2.57 -22.41
C CYS A 375 -24.20 -3.88 -22.69
N ASP A 376 -25.33 -4.11 -22.04
CA ASP A 376 -26.17 -5.29 -22.33
C ASP A 376 -26.96 -5.13 -23.64
N ALA A 377 -27.67 -6.20 -24.04
CA ALA A 377 -28.47 -6.25 -25.27
C ALA A 377 -29.62 -5.23 -25.31
N ALA A 378 -30.02 -4.67 -24.16
CA ALA A 378 -31.01 -3.58 -24.06
C ALA A 378 -30.37 -2.18 -24.09
N GLY A 379 -29.05 -2.10 -24.28
CA GLY A 379 -28.27 -0.86 -24.30
C GLY A 379 -28.00 -0.26 -22.92
N LYS A 380 -28.25 -1.01 -21.84
CA LYS A 380 -28.01 -0.53 -20.47
C LYS A 380 -26.52 -0.52 -20.18
N ILE A 381 -25.99 0.63 -19.79
CA ILE A 381 -24.60 0.77 -19.38
C ILE A 381 -24.47 0.48 -17.88
N GLN A 382 -23.54 -0.40 -17.52
CA GLN A 382 -23.24 -0.72 -16.13
C GLN A 382 -21.73 -0.75 -15.88
N MET A 383 -21.27 0.05 -14.91
CA MET A 383 -19.88 0.06 -14.47
C MET A 383 -19.60 -1.11 -13.54
N HIS A 384 -18.49 -1.82 -13.78
CA HIS A 384 -18.04 -3.00 -13.04
C HIS A 384 -16.73 -2.77 -12.30
N TYR A 385 -15.85 -1.90 -12.82
CA TYR A 385 -14.61 -1.52 -12.16
C TYR A 385 -14.22 -0.04 -12.41
N PRO A 386 -13.70 0.68 -11.40
CA PRO A 386 -13.77 0.32 -9.98
C PRO A 386 -15.22 0.25 -9.48
N LYS A 387 -15.43 -0.54 -8.44
CA LYS A 387 -16.67 -0.54 -7.66
C LYS A 387 -16.87 0.82 -6.97
N PRO A 388 -18.10 1.17 -6.53
CA PRO A 388 -18.34 2.35 -5.70
C PRO A 388 -17.38 2.39 -4.50
N PHE A 389 -16.85 3.58 -4.19
CA PHE A 389 -15.82 3.86 -3.17
C PHE A 389 -14.40 3.37 -3.48
N PHE A 390 -14.20 2.51 -4.48
CA PHE A 390 -12.87 2.01 -4.83
C PHE A 390 -12.17 2.86 -5.90
N SER A 391 -10.84 2.86 -5.86
CA SER A 391 -9.96 3.54 -6.80
C SER A 391 -9.83 2.76 -8.11
N ALA A 392 -9.76 3.49 -9.22
CA ALA A 392 -9.37 2.94 -10.52
C ALA A 392 -7.85 2.64 -10.61
N LEU A 393 -7.06 3.01 -9.60
CA LEU A 393 -5.61 2.85 -9.58
C LEU A 393 -5.21 1.38 -9.69
N SER A 394 -4.48 1.03 -10.74
CA SER A 394 -4.05 -0.34 -10.96
C SER A 394 -2.82 -0.68 -10.09
N PRO A 395 -2.78 -1.82 -9.38
CA PRO A 395 -1.67 -2.13 -8.46
C PRO A 395 -0.36 -2.57 -9.14
N GLY A 396 -0.29 -2.51 -10.48
CA GLY A 396 0.92 -2.72 -11.27
C GLY A 396 1.12 -4.15 -11.80
N LYS A 397 2.27 -4.39 -12.43
CA LYS A 397 2.52 -5.52 -13.35
C LYS A 397 2.33 -6.95 -12.82
N LYS A 398 2.18 -7.16 -11.51
CA LYS A 398 1.99 -8.50 -10.89
C LYS A 398 0.60 -8.72 -10.31
N ALA A 399 -0.24 -7.70 -10.25
CA ALA A 399 -1.61 -7.83 -9.78
C ALA A 399 -2.46 -8.54 -10.83
N VAL A 400 -3.21 -9.57 -10.40
CA VAL A 400 -4.35 -10.10 -11.15
C VAL A 400 -5.62 -9.57 -10.49
N ILE A 401 -6.37 -8.74 -11.22
CA ILE A 401 -7.65 -8.21 -10.76
C ILE A 401 -8.75 -9.07 -11.39
N ALA A 402 -9.43 -9.88 -10.59
CA ALA A 402 -10.65 -10.57 -10.98
C ALA A 402 -11.85 -9.60 -10.93
N MET A 403 -12.75 -9.65 -11.91
CA MET A 403 -13.86 -8.70 -12.08
C MET A 403 -15.21 -9.43 -12.20
N PRO A 404 -16.25 -9.01 -11.47
CA PRO A 404 -16.37 -7.77 -10.68
C PRO A 404 -15.55 -7.80 -9.37
N SER A 405 -15.27 -9.00 -8.85
CA SER A 405 -14.23 -9.30 -7.85
C SER A 405 -13.97 -10.80 -7.82
N SER A 406 -12.96 -11.26 -7.09
CA SER A 406 -12.68 -12.70 -6.93
C SER A 406 -13.83 -13.51 -6.31
N GLN A 407 -14.75 -12.85 -5.58
CA GLN A 407 -15.91 -13.47 -4.92
C GLN A 407 -17.24 -13.28 -5.68
N SER A 408 -17.23 -12.68 -6.87
CA SER A 408 -18.45 -12.39 -7.64
C SER A 408 -18.24 -12.61 -9.14
N ALA A 409 -19.32 -12.76 -9.90
CA ALA A 409 -19.29 -12.98 -11.33
C ALA A 409 -20.18 -11.96 -12.07
N LEU A 410 -19.83 -11.64 -13.31
CA LEU A 410 -20.72 -11.04 -14.28
C LEU A 410 -21.67 -12.12 -14.81
N ARG A 411 -22.88 -11.72 -15.22
CA ARG A 411 -23.92 -12.62 -15.71
C ARG A 411 -24.51 -12.11 -17.02
N LEU A 412 -24.39 -12.91 -18.08
CA LEU A 412 -25.13 -12.70 -19.32
C LEU A 412 -26.63 -12.88 -19.03
N SER A 413 -27.37 -11.78 -18.90
CA SER A 413 -28.72 -11.80 -18.30
C SER A 413 -29.85 -11.67 -19.32
N LEU A 414 -29.53 -11.31 -20.56
CA LEU A 414 -30.46 -11.15 -21.68
C LEU A 414 -29.89 -11.87 -22.90
N PRO A 415 -30.73 -12.42 -23.81
CA PRO A 415 -30.28 -12.88 -25.11
C PRO A 415 -29.86 -11.71 -26.00
N GLY A 416 -28.88 -11.93 -26.88
CA GLY A 416 -28.29 -10.92 -27.77
C GLY A 416 -26.85 -10.57 -27.41
N ASP A 417 -26.41 -9.40 -27.87
CA ASP A 417 -25.02 -8.92 -27.69
C ASP A 417 -24.80 -8.26 -26.32
N ASP A 418 -23.73 -8.64 -25.63
CA ASP A 418 -23.23 -8.00 -24.40
C ASP A 418 -21.77 -7.55 -24.66
N LEU A 419 -21.54 -6.24 -24.62
CA LEU A 419 -20.22 -5.64 -24.88
C LEU A 419 -19.57 -5.23 -23.57
N VAL A 420 -18.38 -5.74 -23.26
CA VAL A 420 -17.59 -5.29 -22.10
C VAL A 420 -16.43 -4.43 -22.58
N CYS A 421 -16.37 -3.18 -22.14
CA CYS A 421 -15.33 -2.23 -22.51
C CYS A 421 -14.38 -1.95 -21.33
N LEU A 422 -13.10 -2.07 -21.64
CA LEU A 422 -11.96 -1.87 -20.76
C LEU A 422 -11.26 -0.57 -21.18
N LEU A 423 -11.08 0.37 -20.25
CA LEU A 423 -10.37 1.63 -20.50
C LEU A 423 -9.04 1.64 -19.72
N TYR A 424 -7.92 1.54 -20.43
CA TYR A 424 -6.59 1.73 -19.86
C TYR A 424 -6.24 3.22 -19.90
N SER A 425 -5.95 3.84 -18.75
CA SER A 425 -5.72 5.28 -18.67
C SER A 425 -4.44 5.68 -17.94
N GLN A 426 -3.79 6.75 -18.43
CA GLN A 426 -2.69 7.44 -17.75
C GLN A 426 -3.14 8.36 -16.61
N ARG A 427 -4.39 8.83 -16.66
CA ARG A 427 -4.95 9.81 -15.71
C ARG A 427 -6.32 9.35 -15.22
N GLU A 428 -6.68 9.78 -14.02
CA GLU A 428 -8.00 9.50 -13.47
C GLU A 428 -9.09 10.19 -14.30
N ILE A 429 -10.07 9.42 -14.77
CA ILE A 429 -11.27 9.91 -15.45
C ILE A 429 -12.28 10.34 -14.39
N LYS A 430 -12.10 11.55 -13.84
CA LYS A 430 -12.89 12.08 -12.71
C LYS A 430 -14.39 12.14 -12.97
N ASP A 431 -14.80 12.26 -14.22
CA ASP A 431 -16.18 12.38 -14.70
C ASP A 431 -16.73 11.07 -15.32
N ILE A 432 -16.09 9.91 -15.07
CA ILE A 432 -16.44 8.61 -15.65
C ILE A 432 -17.95 8.29 -15.55
N GLN A 433 -18.58 8.55 -14.39
CA GLN A 433 -20.01 8.33 -14.16
C GLN A 433 -20.92 9.27 -14.97
N VAL A 434 -20.43 10.45 -15.38
CA VAL A 434 -21.15 11.34 -16.30
C VAL A 434 -21.07 10.77 -17.71
N ARG A 435 -19.85 10.41 -18.16
CA ARG A 435 -19.60 9.85 -19.50
C ARG A 435 -20.38 8.56 -19.75
N LEU A 436 -20.33 7.60 -18.83
CA LEU A 436 -21.09 6.35 -18.93
C LEU A 436 -22.60 6.57 -19.01
N ARG A 437 -23.16 7.57 -18.30
CA ARG A 437 -24.58 7.94 -18.43
C ARG A 437 -24.94 8.45 -19.82
N THR A 438 -24.04 9.14 -20.52
CA THR A 438 -24.29 9.59 -21.91
C THR A 438 -24.32 8.44 -22.93
N MET A 439 -23.78 7.27 -22.57
CA MET A 439 -23.81 6.07 -23.41
C MET A 439 -25.06 5.20 -23.19
N ASN A 440 -25.87 5.47 -22.17
CA ASN A 440 -27.01 4.61 -21.83
C ASN A 440 -28.11 4.63 -22.91
N GLY A 441 -28.62 3.46 -23.29
CA GLY A 441 -29.53 3.26 -24.42
C GLY A 441 -28.83 3.09 -25.77
N VAL A 442 -27.51 2.84 -25.80
CA VAL A 442 -26.78 2.58 -27.04
C VAL A 442 -27.04 1.15 -27.54
N MET A 443 -27.42 1.00 -28.81
CA MET A 443 -27.44 -0.32 -29.45
C MET A 443 -26.01 -0.83 -29.65
N PRO A 444 -25.67 -2.11 -29.38
CA PRO A 444 -24.32 -2.66 -29.54
C PRO A 444 -23.64 -2.35 -30.88
N ALA A 445 -24.38 -2.37 -32.00
CA ALA A 445 -23.88 -1.99 -33.32
C ALA A 445 -23.33 -0.55 -33.42
N ASN A 446 -23.84 0.38 -32.59
CA ASN A 446 -23.45 1.79 -32.55
C ASN A 446 -22.43 2.10 -31.42
N PHE A 447 -21.97 1.08 -30.68
CA PHE A 447 -21.15 1.25 -29.48
C PHE A 447 -19.88 2.06 -29.73
N THR A 448 -19.15 1.78 -30.81
CA THR A 448 -17.91 2.50 -31.17
C THR A 448 -18.15 4.00 -31.38
N GLN A 449 -19.24 4.37 -32.05
CA GLN A 449 -19.60 5.78 -32.25
C GLN A 449 -19.92 6.44 -30.90
N LYS A 450 -20.73 5.79 -30.06
CA LYS A 450 -21.13 6.34 -28.76
C LYS A 450 -19.96 6.46 -27.78
N LEU A 451 -19.02 5.51 -27.83
CA LEU A 451 -17.76 5.57 -27.09
C LEU A 451 -16.91 6.77 -27.53
N GLN A 452 -16.81 7.01 -28.85
CA GLN A 452 -16.10 8.15 -29.41
C GLN A 452 -16.77 9.49 -29.06
N GLU A 453 -18.11 9.55 -28.99
CA GLU A 453 -18.85 10.73 -28.53
C GLU A 453 -18.63 11.00 -27.02
N ALA A 454 -18.61 9.96 -26.18
CA ALA A 454 -18.52 10.10 -24.72
C ALA A 454 -17.10 10.24 -24.17
N PHE A 455 -16.07 9.78 -24.90
CA PHE A 455 -14.67 9.75 -24.45
C PHE A 455 -13.67 10.38 -25.44
N GLY A 456 -14.10 10.87 -26.60
CA GLY A 456 -13.21 11.22 -27.72
C GLY A 456 -12.16 12.29 -27.44
N ASP A 457 -12.35 13.13 -26.42
CA ASP A 457 -11.38 14.09 -25.88
C ASP A 457 -10.25 13.42 -25.06
N LEU A 458 -10.49 12.23 -24.53
CA LEU A 458 -9.55 11.42 -23.74
C LEU A 458 -8.92 10.27 -24.54
N LEU A 459 -9.59 9.77 -25.59
CA LEU A 459 -9.12 8.62 -26.37
C LEU A 459 -7.79 8.89 -27.09
N LEU A 460 -6.99 7.84 -27.26
CA LEU A 460 -5.79 7.88 -28.12
C LEU A 460 -6.15 8.29 -29.55
N ARG A 461 -5.53 9.37 -30.03
CA ARG A 461 -5.64 9.83 -31.41
C ARG A 461 -4.50 9.25 -32.26
N LYS A 462 -4.82 8.85 -33.50
CA LYS A 462 -3.89 8.15 -34.42
C LYS A 462 -2.63 8.95 -34.78
N ASP A 463 -2.68 10.27 -34.66
CA ASP A 463 -1.58 11.21 -34.89
C ASP A 463 -0.66 11.39 -33.67
N GLN A 464 -1.04 10.88 -32.48
CA GLN A 464 -0.30 11.06 -31.22
C GLN A 464 0.38 9.78 -30.69
N GLN A 465 0.33 8.69 -31.46
CA GLN A 465 0.83 7.37 -31.09
C GLN A 465 2.02 6.96 -31.96
N LEU A 466 3.02 6.30 -31.36
CA LEU A 466 4.16 5.72 -32.10
C LEU A 466 3.81 4.35 -32.67
N SER A 467 3.09 3.54 -31.91
CA SER A 467 2.61 2.22 -32.32
C SER A 467 1.48 1.75 -31.41
N ILE A 468 0.49 1.04 -31.93
CA ILE A 468 -0.39 0.18 -31.12
C ILE A 468 -0.32 -1.23 -31.68
N ASP A 469 0.04 -2.18 -30.83
CA ASP A 469 0.04 -3.61 -31.08
C ASP A 469 -1.15 -4.24 -30.36
N TYR A 470 -1.99 -4.94 -31.12
CA TYR A 470 -3.13 -5.70 -30.60
C TYR A 470 -2.87 -7.17 -30.86
N ALA A 471 -2.81 -7.98 -29.80
CA ALA A 471 -2.72 -9.42 -29.93
C ALA A 471 -3.93 -9.98 -30.67
N THR A 472 -3.74 -11.03 -31.46
CA THR A 472 -4.80 -11.60 -32.33
C THR A 472 -5.54 -12.78 -31.72
N LYS A 473 -5.02 -13.37 -30.63
CA LYS A 473 -5.50 -14.62 -30.00
C LYS A 473 -5.81 -14.51 -28.49
N GLU A 474 -5.48 -13.38 -27.87
CA GLU A 474 -5.81 -13.05 -26.49
C GLU A 474 -6.15 -11.56 -26.39
N MET A 475 -6.88 -11.14 -25.36
CA MET A 475 -7.22 -9.72 -25.15
C MET A 475 -6.03 -8.98 -24.50
N ARG A 476 -4.94 -8.86 -25.27
CA ARG A 476 -3.72 -8.13 -24.91
C ARG A 476 -3.47 -6.99 -25.91
N VAL A 477 -3.14 -5.82 -25.37
CA VAL A 477 -2.82 -4.62 -26.14
C VAL A 477 -1.57 -3.93 -25.59
N LYS A 478 -0.80 -3.28 -26.47
CA LYS A 478 0.34 -2.45 -26.13
C LYS A 478 0.43 -1.22 -27.03
N ALA A 479 0.23 -0.04 -26.46
CA ALA A 479 0.43 1.24 -27.13
C ALA A 479 1.72 1.93 -26.64
N ASN A 480 2.55 2.42 -27.56
CA ASN A 480 3.68 3.31 -27.27
C ASN A 480 3.33 4.73 -27.72
N LEU A 481 3.51 5.71 -26.84
CA LEU A 481 2.87 7.01 -26.93
C LEU A 481 3.85 8.17 -26.78
N LEU A 482 3.54 9.28 -27.45
CA LEU A 482 4.28 10.54 -27.35
C LEU A 482 3.84 11.32 -26.10
N ALA A 483 4.74 12.12 -25.54
CA ALA A 483 4.39 13.09 -24.49
C ALA A 483 3.26 14.03 -24.97
N GLY A 484 2.16 14.10 -24.21
CA GLY A 484 0.99 14.92 -24.57
C GLY A 484 -0.04 14.25 -25.49
N ALA A 485 0.09 12.94 -25.76
CA ALA A 485 -0.97 12.14 -26.38
C ALA A 485 -2.25 12.09 -25.52
N GLY A 486 -3.37 11.68 -26.14
CA GLY A 486 -4.57 11.25 -25.42
C GLY A 486 -4.24 10.24 -24.30
N THR A 487 -5.07 10.21 -23.26
CA THR A 487 -4.72 9.48 -22.03
C THR A 487 -5.38 8.12 -21.90
N VAL A 488 -6.39 7.79 -22.71
CA VAL A 488 -7.24 6.60 -22.58
C VAL A 488 -7.18 5.71 -23.83
N MET A 489 -6.95 4.41 -23.63
CA MET A 489 -7.00 3.39 -24.67
C MET A 489 -8.14 2.40 -24.38
N PRO A 490 -9.14 2.26 -25.28
CA PRO A 490 -10.22 1.31 -25.13
C PRO A 490 -9.86 -0.05 -25.72
N VAL A 491 -10.32 -1.11 -25.06
CA VAL A 491 -10.41 -2.47 -25.57
C VAL A 491 -11.84 -2.96 -25.34
N VAL A 492 -12.41 -3.70 -26.29
CA VAL A 492 -13.80 -4.16 -26.20
C VAL A 492 -13.84 -5.68 -26.43
N LEU A 493 -14.50 -6.38 -25.51
CA LEU A 493 -14.91 -7.77 -25.62
C LEU A 493 -16.38 -7.80 -26.05
N TRP A 494 -16.70 -8.59 -27.06
CA TRP A 494 -18.05 -8.84 -27.56
C TRP A 494 -18.43 -10.28 -27.18
N LEU A 495 -19.44 -10.41 -26.32
CA LEU A 495 -20.09 -11.66 -25.95
C LEU A 495 -21.47 -11.72 -26.61
N GLN A 496 -21.93 -12.91 -26.96
CA GLN A 496 -23.26 -13.17 -27.48
C GLN A 496 -23.94 -14.21 -26.59
N ALA A 497 -25.21 -14.01 -26.25
CA ALA A 497 -25.98 -14.92 -25.41
C ALA A 497 -27.24 -15.41 -26.14
N GLU A 498 -27.52 -16.71 -26.05
CA GLU A 498 -28.67 -17.39 -26.67
C GLU A 498 -29.39 -18.33 -25.67
#